data_AF-A0A938N235-F1
#
_entry.id   AF-A0A938N235-F1
#
_cell.length_a   1.000
_cell.length_b   1.000
_cell.length_c   1.000
_cell.angle_alpha   90.00
_cell.angle_beta   90.00
_cell.angle_gamma   90.00
#
_symmetry.space_group_name_H-M   'P 1'
#
loop_
_entity.id
_entity.type
_entity.pdbx_description
1 polymer ?
#
loop_
_entity_poly.entity_id
_entity_poly.type
_entity_poly.pdbx_seq_one_letter_code
_entity_poly.pdbx_strand_id
1 'polypeptide(L)'
;MSQSDPGDRKAGQQQAARSQSTLLPATITQKEFGKVYVREEGDELHVEFTLWIPELDGAIAEGWQTGIALDASASMKNWYGRNLTGTVPSDELEKYRQKGWLVARTEDGCKVTTFTKDAYQDAIQRGFLKFRDNIVEPLARDFIAYLAGQLDADGGTTVIYWACGDGSDFEVLGDFTETQCKSLSVRGPKKASFGSGTKLTPAVRYFADRFQDAPRGMYVFLTDGRLDDLQDLKQYTTQLAKEIEAGRRNPVKCVLIGVGDSIGEDQLEELD
;
A
#
# COMPACT_ATOMS: atom_id res chain seq x y z
N MET A 1 42.78 -18.61 0.06
CA MET A 1 41.93 -19.29 -0.94
C MET A 1 40.56 -19.47 -0.30
N SER A 2 39.68 -18.49 -0.48
CA SER A 2 38.32 -18.53 0.07
C SER A 2 37.45 -19.42 -0.81
N GLN A 3 36.96 -20.52 -0.23
CA GLN A 3 35.88 -21.29 -0.83
C GLN A 3 34.62 -20.43 -0.76
N SER A 4 34.17 -19.93 -1.91
CA SER A 4 32.86 -19.29 -2.06
C SER A 4 31.76 -20.29 -1.71
N ASP A 5 30.83 -19.86 -0.86
CA ASP A 5 29.66 -20.63 -0.43
C ASP A 5 28.82 -21.05 -1.67
N PRO A 6 28.45 -22.34 -1.84
CA PRO A 6 27.63 -22.79 -2.97
C PRO A 6 26.24 -22.14 -3.07
N GLY A 7 25.75 -21.47 -2.02
CA GLY A 7 24.50 -20.70 -2.04
C GLY A 7 24.55 -19.44 -2.91
N ASP A 8 25.62 -18.64 -2.80
CA ASP A 8 25.78 -17.37 -3.52
C ASP A 8 25.88 -17.53 -5.04
N ARG A 9 26.45 -18.67 -5.50
CA ARG A 9 26.51 -18.97 -6.94
C ARG A 9 25.13 -19.25 -7.54
N LYS A 10 24.17 -19.74 -6.76
CA LYS A 10 22.83 -20.10 -7.27
C LYS A 10 21.91 -18.90 -7.46
N ALA A 11 21.96 -17.92 -6.56
CA ALA A 11 21.10 -16.72 -6.65
C ALA A 11 21.48 -15.83 -7.85
N GLY A 12 22.78 -15.54 -8.03
CA GLY A 12 23.27 -14.79 -9.20
C GLY A 12 23.09 -15.53 -10.54
N GLN A 13 23.12 -16.87 -10.53
CA GLN A 13 22.78 -17.68 -11.71
C GLN A 13 21.27 -17.69 -12.00
N GLN A 14 20.39 -17.69 -11.00
CA GLN A 14 18.94 -17.61 -11.19
C GLN A 14 18.51 -16.28 -11.81
N GLN A 15 19.11 -15.17 -11.38
CA GLN A 15 18.77 -13.84 -11.93
C GLN A 15 19.27 -13.67 -13.38
N ALA A 16 20.45 -14.23 -13.70
CA ALA A 16 20.96 -14.31 -15.08
C ALA A 16 20.23 -15.34 -15.95
N ALA A 17 19.63 -16.38 -15.35
CA ALA A 17 18.79 -17.36 -16.05
C ALA A 17 17.42 -16.76 -16.44
N ARG A 18 16.86 -15.91 -15.58
CA ARG A 18 15.56 -15.27 -15.83
C ARG A 18 15.57 -14.29 -17.01
N SER A 19 16.70 -13.64 -17.28
CA SER A 19 16.84 -12.71 -18.43
C SER A 19 16.91 -13.42 -19.80
N GLN A 20 17.05 -14.75 -19.83
CA GLN A 20 16.97 -15.57 -21.05
C GLN A 20 15.69 -16.41 -21.14
N SER A 21 14.79 -16.31 -20.16
CA SER A 21 13.55 -17.10 -20.11
C SER A 21 12.34 -16.31 -20.60
N THR A 22 11.41 -17.01 -21.25
CA THR A 22 10.12 -16.48 -21.68
C THR A 22 9.11 -16.62 -20.55
N LEU A 23 8.49 -15.52 -20.14
CA LEU A 23 7.35 -15.54 -19.21
C LEU A 23 6.10 -16.01 -19.95
N LEU A 24 5.46 -17.08 -19.47
CA LEU A 24 4.18 -17.53 -20.00
C LEU A 24 3.05 -16.58 -19.55
N PRO A 25 2.08 -16.26 -20.43
CA PRO A 25 0.89 -15.50 -20.04
C PRO A 25 0.08 -16.22 -18.96
N ALA A 26 -0.42 -15.46 -17.98
CA ALA A 26 -1.25 -16.01 -16.90
C ALA A 26 -2.55 -16.68 -17.39
N THR A 27 -3.00 -16.37 -18.62
CA THR A 27 -4.20 -16.97 -19.24
C THR A 27 -4.03 -18.41 -19.67
N ILE A 28 -2.79 -18.90 -19.78
CA ILE A 28 -2.47 -20.28 -20.18
C ILE A 28 -1.88 -21.11 -19.02
N THR A 29 -1.73 -20.51 -17.84
CA THR A 29 -1.26 -21.17 -16.63
C THR A 29 -2.43 -21.42 -15.67
N GLN A 30 -2.31 -22.44 -14.79
CA GLN A 30 -3.29 -22.60 -13.71
C GLN A 30 -3.11 -21.49 -12.67
N LYS A 31 -4.19 -21.12 -11.97
CA LYS A 31 -4.21 -20.01 -11.00
C LYS A 31 -3.27 -20.21 -9.82
N GLU A 32 -2.91 -21.45 -9.53
CA GLU A 32 -1.96 -21.85 -8.50
C GLU A 32 -0.51 -21.53 -8.89
N PHE A 33 -0.23 -21.26 -10.17
CA PHE A 33 1.06 -20.78 -10.63
C PHE A 33 1.01 -19.26 -10.76
N GLY A 34 1.93 -18.58 -10.06
CA GLY A 34 2.20 -17.15 -10.23
C GLY A 34 2.93 -16.88 -11.55
N LYS A 35 4.17 -16.38 -11.49
CA LYS A 35 4.99 -16.22 -12.71
C LYS A 35 5.55 -17.58 -13.13
N VAL A 36 5.41 -17.95 -14.40
CA VAL A 36 5.98 -19.17 -15.00
C VAL A 36 6.96 -18.78 -16.10
N TYR A 37 8.23 -19.05 -15.87
CA TYR A 37 9.33 -18.81 -16.79
C TYR A 37 9.75 -20.11 -17.45
N VAL A 38 9.88 -20.09 -18.77
CA VAL A 38 10.33 -21.24 -19.57
C VAL A 38 11.56 -20.84 -20.36
N ARG A 39 12.59 -21.67 -20.35
CA ARG A 39 13.74 -21.55 -21.24
C ARG A 39 14.11 -22.92 -21.80
N GLU A 40 14.53 -22.93 -23.06
CA GLU A 40 15.14 -24.09 -23.69
C GLU A 40 16.63 -24.11 -23.34
N GLU A 41 17.14 -25.27 -22.93
CA GLU A 41 18.54 -25.49 -22.60
C GLU A 41 19.00 -26.77 -23.30
N GLY A 42 19.34 -26.66 -24.59
CA GLY A 42 19.63 -27.80 -25.45
C GLY A 42 18.37 -28.60 -25.78
N ASP A 43 18.38 -29.91 -25.50
CA ASP A 43 17.20 -30.79 -25.66
C ASP A 43 16.30 -30.81 -24.41
N GLU A 44 16.60 -29.99 -23.39
CA GLU A 44 15.85 -29.90 -22.14
C GLU A 44 15.04 -28.60 -22.05
N LEU A 45 13.87 -28.69 -21.42
CA LEU A 45 13.04 -27.53 -21.10
C LEU A 45 13.17 -27.23 -19.61
N HIS A 46 13.72 -26.07 -19.27
CA HIS A 46 13.81 -25.62 -17.89
C HIS A 46 12.63 -24.70 -17.58
N VAL A 47 11.80 -25.12 -16.62
CA VAL A 47 10.61 -24.38 -16.17
C VAL A 47 10.81 -23.94 -14.73
N GLU A 48 10.74 -22.65 -14.50
CA GLU A 48 10.76 -22.04 -13.16
C GLU A 48 9.41 -21.38 -12.92
N PHE A 49 8.78 -21.65 -11.78
CA PHE A 49 7.49 -21.04 -11.46
C PHE A 49 7.37 -20.69 -9.98
N THR A 50 6.50 -19.72 -9.71
CA THR A 50 6.04 -19.44 -8.33
C THR A 50 4.76 -20.24 -8.08
N LEU A 51 4.65 -20.94 -6.96
CA LEU A 51 3.40 -21.54 -6.53
C LEU A 51 2.70 -20.65 -5.50
N TRP A 52 1.39 -20.49 -5.65
CA TRP A 52 0.52 -20.00 -4.60
C TRP A 52 -0.01 -21.20 -3.82
N ILE A 53 0.48 -21.37 -2.59
CA ILE A 53 0.04 -22.43 -1.68
C ILE A 53 -0.86 -21.78 -0.62
N PRO A 54 -2.18 -22.09 -0.59
CA PRO A 54 -3.15 -21.40 0.25
C PRO A 54 -3.05 -21.70 1.75
N GLU A 55 -2.41 -22.80 2.15
CA GLU A 55 -2.26 -23.18 3.56
C GLU A 55 -0.80 -23.58 3.80
N LEU A 56 -0.02 -22.67 4.38
CA LEU A 56 1.34 -22.95 4.84
C LEU A 56 1.34 -22.99 6.37
N ASP A 57 1.18 -24.17 6.95
CA ASP A 57 1.19 -24.34 8.41
C ASP A 57 2.61 -24.54 8.96
N GLY A 58 2.90 -23.95 10.11
CA GLY A 58 4.09 -24.25 10.93
C GLY A 58 5.42 -23.99 10.22
N ALA A 59 6.32 -24.98 10.21
CA ALA A 59 7.68 -24.85 9.64
C ALA A 59 7.71 -24.63 8.11
N ILE A 60 6.55 -24.67 7.43
CA ILE A 60 6.39 -24.44 5.99
C ILE A 60 5.92 -23.01 5.68
N ALA A 61 5.32 -22.29 6.66
CA ALA A 61 5.25 -20.84 6.58
C ALA A 61 6.70 -20.35 6.53
N GLU A 62 7.12 -19.76 5.41
CA GLU A 62 8.55 -19.53 5.13
C GLU A 62 9.19 -18.41 6.00
N GLY A 63 8.71 -18.22 7.23
CA GLY A 63 9.17 -17.20 8.16
C GLY A 63 8.82 -15.78 7.69
N TRP A 64 7.68 -15.62 7.03
CA TRP A 64 7.24 -14.31 6.55
C TRP A 64 6.87 -13.41 7.73
N GLN A 65 7.42 -12.20 7.72
CA GLN A 65 6.91 -11.08 8.50
C GLN A 65 6.20 -10.13 7.54
N THR A 66 4.97 -9.78 7.89
CA THR A 66 4.07 -9.07 6.99
C THR A 66 3.77 -7.66 7.48
N GLY A 67 3.52 -6.77 6.53
CA GLY A 67 3.11 -5.40 6.84
C GLY A 67 2.21 -4.82 5.77
N ILE A 68 1.36 -3.89 6.20
CA ILE A 68 0.52 -3.08 5.31
C ILE A 68 0.65 -1.60 5.65
N ALA A 69 0.91 -0.81 4.63
CA ALA A 69 1.00 0.64 4.69
C ALA A 69 -0.16 1.26 3.92
N LEU A 70 -0.97 2.04 4.63
CA LEU A 70 -2.16 2.71 4.12
C LEU A 70 -1.81 4.18 3.82
N ASP A 71 -1.93 4.60 2.56
CA ASP A 71 -1.58 5.96 2.15
C ASP A 71 -2.50 6.97 2.86
N ALA A 72 -1.89 7.94 3.53
CA ALA A 72 -2.54 9.03 4.24
C ALA A 72 -2.15 10.40 3.66
N SER A 73 -1.79 10.47 2.39
CA SER A 73 -1.69 11.70 1.62
C SER A 73 -3.04 12.41 1.52
N ALA A 74 -3.02 13.71 1.22
CA ALA A 74 -4.22 14.52 1.15
C ALA A 74 -5.25 14.02 0.10
N SER A 75 -4.80 13.41 -1.00
CA SER A 75 -5.66 12.86 -2.06
C SER A 75 -6.51 11.69 -1.54
N MET A 76 -5.95 10.88 -0.63
CA MET A 76 -6.63 9.73 -0.04
C MET A 76 -7.78 10.07 0.92
N LYS A 77 -7.92 11.33 1.38
CA LYS A 77 -9.02 11.75 2.28
C LYS A 77 -10.40 11.37 1.76
N ASN A 78 -10.59 11.43 0.44
CA ASN A 78 -11.83 11.03 -0.20
C ASN A 78 -12.17 9.56 0.09
N TRP A 79 -11.19 8.68 -0.02
CA TRP A 79 -11.35 7.23 0.07
C TRP A 79 -11.50 6.72 1.51
N TYR A 80 -11.05 7.50 2.50
CA TYR A 80 -11.34 7.27 3.93
C TYR A 80 -12.74 7.75 4.37
N GLY A 81 -13.58 8.23 3.45
CA GLY A 81 -14.88 8.80 3.78
C GLY A 81 -14.80 10.11 4.57
N ARG A 82 -13.71 10.88 4.43
CA ARG A 82 -13.51 12.14 5.17
C ARG A 82 -14.09 13.36 4.46
N ASN A 83 -14.39 13.24 3.17
CA ASN A 83 -14.97 14.32 2.38
C ASN A 83 -16.49 14.18 2.26
N LEU A 84 -17.15 15.34 2.22
CA LEU A 84 -18.58 15.44 2.00
C LEU A 84 -18.87 15.47 0.50
N THR A 85 -20.01 14.89 0.13
CA THR A 85 -20.60 14.94 -1.21
C THR A 85 -22.04 15.40 -1.13
N GLY A 86 -22.57 15.81 -2.27
CA GLY A 86 -23.90 16.40 -2.36
C GLY A 86 -23.83 17.91 -2.43
N THR A 87 -25.00 18.52 -2.52
CA THR A 87 -25.18 19.96 -2.72
C THR A 87 -26.34 20.41 -1.86
N VAL A 88 -26.15 21.51 -1.14
CA VAL A 88 -27.25 22.18 -0.45
C VAL A 88 -28.11 22.90 -1.49
N PRO A 89 -29.43 22.65 -1.53
CA PRO A 89 -30.34 23.35 -2.43
C PRO A 89 -30.24 24.87 -2.31
N SER A 90 -30.45 25.59 -3.41
CA SER A 90 -30.26 27.05 -3.46
C SER A 90 -31.18 27.83 -2.52
N ASP A 91 -32.39 27.34 -2.29
CA ASP A 91 -33.35 27.90 -1.34
C ASP A 91 -32.89 27.72 0.12
N GLU A 92 -32.20 26.63 0.43
CA GLU A 92 -31.60 26.37 1.74
C GLU A 92 -30.33 27.20 1.97
N LEU A 93 -29.53 27.41 0.92
CA LEU A 93 -28.38 28.32 0.96
C LEU A 93 -28.79 29.75 1.33
N GLU A 94 -29.93 30.24 0.84
CA GLU A 94 -30.46 31.55 1.21
C GLU A 94 -30.84 31.61 2.69
N LYS A 95 -31.45 30.55 3.22
CA LYS A 95 -31.75 30.43 4.66
C LYS A 95 -30.47 30.39 5.50
N TYR A 96 -29.44 29.70 5.03
CA TYR A 96 -28.13 29.66 5.71
C TYR A 96 -27.47 31.03 5.71
N ARG A 97 -27.56 31.78 4.60
CA ARG A 97 -27.08 33.15 4.49
C ARG A 97 -27.76 34.06 5.51
N GLN A 98 -29.09 33.99 5.62
CA GLN A 98 -29.87 34.78 6.58
C GLN A 98 -29.54 34.42 8.04
N LYS A 99 -29.22 33.15 8.33
CA LYS A 99 -28.74 32.69 9.64
C LYS A 99 -27.29 33.06 9.94
N GLY A 100 -26.55 33.64 8.99
CA GLY A 100 -25.12 33.92 9.13
C GLY A 100 -24.24 32.66 9.12
N TRP A 101 -24.74 31.55 8.58
CA TRP A 101 -24.03 30.27 8.52
C TRP A 101 -23.14 30.12 7.28
N LEU A 102 -23.03 31.16 6.46
CA LEU A 102 -22.10 31.26 5.35
C LEU A 102 -21.08 32.36 5.66
N VAL A 103 -19.79 32.01 5.57
CA VAL A 103 -18.68 32.93 5.83
C VAL A 103 -17.91 33.14 4.54
N ALA A 104 -17.75 34.40 4.14
CA ALA A 104 -16.84 34.74 3.06
C ALA A 104 -15.39 34.71 3.59
N ARG A 105 -14.52 33.97 2.91
CA ARG A 105 -13.08 33.96 3.13
C ARG A 105 -12.37 34.30 1.83
N THR A 106 -11.20 34.92 1.93
CA THR A 106 -10.34 35.14 0.77
C THR A 106 -9.29 34.03 0.77
N GLU A 107 -9.38 33.13 -0.20
CA GLU A 107 -8.36 32.10 -0.47
C GLU A 107 -7.78 32.38 -1.86
N ASP A 108 -6.46 32.49 -1.96
CA ASP A 108 -5.73 32.79 -3.20
C ASP A 108 -6.25 34.02 -3.98
N GLY A 109 -6.62 35.08 -3.25
CA GLY A 109 -7.16 36.32 -3.83
C GLY A 109 -8.61 36.22 -4.32
N CYS A 110 -9.23 35.05 -4.23
CA CYS A 110 -10.63 34.81 -4.58
C CYS A 110 -11.50 34.81 -3.32
N LYS A 111 -12.66 35.48 -3.37
CA LYS A 111 -13.67 35.39 -2.32
C LYS A 111 -14.41 34.05 -2.44
N VAL A 112 -14.09 33.10 -1.59
CA VAL A 112 -14.78 31.83 -1.44
C VAL A 112 -15.81 31.92 -0.31
N THR A 113 -16.97 31.29 -0.48
CA THR A 113 -17.99 31.20 0.57
C THR A 113 -17.91 29.82 1.20
N THR A 114 -17.61 29.76 2.49
CA THR A 114 -17.46 28.51 3.26
C THR A 114 -18.58 28.38 4.27
N PHE A 115 -19.03 27.16 4.54
CA PHE A 115 -20.06 26.90 5.56
C PHE A 115 -19.47 26.99 6.98
N THR A 116 -20.26 27.50 7.92
CA THR A 116 -19.97 27.33 9.35
C THR A 116 -20.16 25.87 9.77
N LYS A 117 -19.70 25.53 10.98
CA LYS A 117 -19.93 24.21 11.58
C LYS A 117 -21.42 23.87 11.65
N ASP A 118 -22.26 24.83 12.02
CA ASP A 118 -23.71 24.62 12.14
C ASP A 118 -24.36 24.35 10.77
N ALA A 119 -23.95 25.05 9.71
CA ALA A 119 -24.42 24.77 8.34
C ALA A 119 -24.03 23.36 7.88
N TYR A 120 -22.80 22.91 8.17
CA TYR A 120 -22.41 21.54 7.86
C TYR A 120 -23.26 20.52 8.63
N GLN A 121 -23.51 20.74 9.92
CA GLN A 121 -24.32 19.85 10.73
C GLN A 121 -25.76 19.74 10.22
N ASP A 122 -26.43 20.87 9.94
CA ASP A 122 -27.80 20.87 9.40
C ASP A 122 -27.85 20.21 8.01
N ALA A 123 -26.88 20.53 7.14
CA ALA A 123 -26.82 19.96 5.80
C ALA A 123 -26.61 18.44 5.82
N ILE A 124 -25.81 17.94 6.76
CA ILE A 124 -25.60 16.50 6.96
C ILE A 124 -26.87 15.85 7.54
N GLN A 125 -27.45 16.44 8.58
CA GLN A 125 -28.65 15.91 9.24
C GLN A 125 -29.83 15.80 8.28
N ARG A 126 -29.95 16.75 7.35
CA ARG A 126 -31.02 16.79 6.34
C ARG A 126 -30.68 16.01 5.07
N GLY A 127 -29.50 15.40 5.01
CA GLY A 127 -29.06 14.56 3.89
C GLY A 127 -28.65 15.33 2.63
N PHE A 128 -28.51 16.65 2.70
CA PHE A 128 -27.99 17.46 1.59
C PHE A 128 -26.51 17.21 1.35
N LEU A 129 -25.77 17.00 2.44
CA LEU A 129 -24.38 16.58 2.41
C LEU A 129 -24.27 15.20 3.06
N LYS A 130 -23.47 14.32 2.49
CA LYS A 130 -23.16 13.02 3.08
C LYS A 130 -21.67 12.75 2.96
N PHE A 131 -21.09 12.13 3.99
CA PHE A 131 -19.74 11.60 3.86
C PHE A 131 -19.71 10.54 2.77
N ARG A 132 -18.62 10.50 2.00
CA ARG A 132 -18.38 9.37 1.10
C ARG A 132 -18.21 8.08 1.90
N ASP A 133 -18.48 6.97 1.23
CA ASP A 133 -18.17 5.66 1.79
C ASP A 133 -16.65 5.53 1.95
N ASN A 134 -16.25 4.90 3.06
CA ASN A 134 -14.86 4.59 3.32
C ASN A 134 -14.54 3.26 2.64
N ILE A 135 -13.90 3.32 1.48
CA ILE A 135 -13.51 2.12 0.72
C ILE A 135 -12.20 1.52 1.25
N VAL A 136 -11.37 2.32 1.94
CA VAL A 136 -10.07 1.87 2.45
C VAL A 136 -10.26 0.93 3.63
N GLU A 137 -11.22 1.20 4.52
CA GLU A 137 -11.44 0.36 5.71
C GLU A 137 -11.76 -1.11 5.40
N PRO A 138 -12.75 -1.46 4.56
CA PRO A 138 -13.00 -2.86 4.22
C PRO A 138 -11.80 -3.51 3.52
N LEU A 139 -11.17 -2.83 2.55
CA LEU A 139 -9.99 -3.37 1.84
C LEU A 139 -8.82 -3.62 2.79
N ALA A 140 -8.52 -2.66 3.67
CA ALA A 140 -7.46 -2.80 4.66
C ALA A 140 -7.73 -3.98 5.58
N ARG A 141 -8.98 -4.17 6.04
CA ARG A 141 -9.34 -5.33 6.87
C ARG A 141 -9.15 -6.65 6.12
N ASP A 142 -9.54 -6.72 4.85
CA ASP A 142 -9.37 -7.93 4.04
C ASP A 142 -7.89 -8.28 3.85
N PHE A 143 -7.05 -7.29 3.52
CA PHE A 143 -5.60 -7.50 3.43
C PHE A 143 -4.97 -7.88 4.77
N ILE A 144 -5.35 -7.21 5.85
CA ILE A 144 -4.84 -7.52 7.20
C ILE A 144 -5.23 -8.95 7.58
N ALA A 145 -6.47 -9.34 7.36
CA ALA A 145 -6.95 -10.69 7.63
C ALA A 145 -6.16 -11.74 6.86
N TYR A 146 -5.97 -11.52 5.56
CA TYR A 146 -5.21 -12.43 4.73
C TYR A 146 -3.74 -12.51 5.15
N LEU A 147 -3.05 -11.37 5.28
CA LEU A 147 -1.63 -11.34 5.64
C LEU A 147 -1.40 -11.98 7.01
N ALA A 148 -2.15 -11.56 8.03
CA ALA A 148 -1.99 -12.07 9.39
C ALA A 148 -2.44 -13.53 9.54
N GLY A 149 -3.51 -13.94 8.85
CA GLY A 149 -4.08 -15.28 9.02
C GLY A 149 -3.44 -16.37 8.16
N GLN A 150 -2.93 -16.02 6.98
CA GLN A 150 -2.50 -16.99 5.96
C GLN A 150 -1.02 -16.93 5.62
N LEU A 151 -0.34 -15.81 5.90
CA LEU A 151 1.05 -15.62 5.47
C LEU A 151 2.01 -15.39 6.64
N ASP A 152 1.61 -14.59 7.62
CA ASP A 152 2.48 -14.19 8.72
C ASP A 152 2.86 -15.36 9.63
N ALA A 153 4.15 -15.47 9.95
CA ALA A 153 4.69 -16.56 10.75
C ALA A 153 4.24 -16.54 12.23
N ASP A 154 3.88 -15.37 12.78
CA ASP A 154 3.41 -15.22 14.16
C ASP A 154 1.92 -14.88 14.28
N GLY A 155 1.25 -14.72 13.13
CA GLY A 155 -0.19 -14.47 13.07
C GLY A 155 -0.58 -13.00 13.22
N GLY A 156 0.37 -12.06 13.14
CA GLY A 156 0.13 -10.62 13.26
C GLY A 156 0.80 -9.81 12.15
N THR A 157 0.06 -8.88 11.54
CA THR A 157 0.63 -7.99 10.51
C THR A 157 0.76 -6.56 11.02
N THR A 158 1.91 -5.91 10.77
CA THR A 158 2.11 -4.50 11.16
C THR A 158 1.34 -3.58 10.22
N VAL A 159 0.51 -2.70 10.78
CA VAL A 159 -0.24 -1.68 10.04
C VAL A 159 0.33 -0.29 10.31
N ILE A 160 0.58 0.47 9.25
CA ILE A 160 0.96 1.89 9.33
C ILE A 160 0.09 2.75 8.42
N TYR A 161 -0.09 4.03 8.78
CA TYR A 161 -0.37 5.07 7.80
C TYR A 161 0.94 5.67 7.31
N TRP A 162 1.12 5.83 6.01
CA TRP A 162 2.30 6.48 5.43
C TRP A 162 1.89 7.72 4.64
N ALA A 163 2.86 8.47 4.13
CA ALA A 163 2.61 9.77 3.49
C ALA A 163 1.87 10.74 4.43
N CYS A 164 2.25 10.76 5.71
CA CYS A 164 1.78 11.74 6.69
C CYS A 164 2.63 13.02 6.63
N GLY A 165 2.17 14.10 7.27
CA GLY A 165 2.98 15.31 7.47
C GLY A 165 3.35 16.02 6.16
N ASP A 166 4.63 16.09 5.82
CA ASP A 166 5.11 16.63 4.53
C ASP A 166 5.11 15.57 3.40
N GLY A 167 4.61 14.38 3.70
CA GLY A 167 4.63 13.19 2.86
C GLY A 167 5.71 12.19 3.24
N SER A 168 6.66 12.53 4.12
CA SER A 168 7.73 11.62 4.56
C SER A 168 7.47 10.93 5.91
N ASP A 169 6.47 11.41 6.67
CA ASP A 169 6.13 10.83 7.97
C ASP A 169 5.22 9.60 7.83
N PHE A 170 5.14 8.82 8.90
CA PHE A 170 4.21 7.71 9.05
C PHE A 170 3.68 7.62 10.49
N GLU A 171 2.53 6.99 10.66
CA GLU A 171 1.93 6.67 11.96
C GLU A 171 1.75 5.16 12.09
N VAL A 172 2.43 4.55 13.07
CA VAL A 172 2.26 3.13 13.36
C VAL A 172 0.95 2.89 14.11
N LEU A 173 0.09 2.04 13.56
CA LEU A 173 -1.18 1.66 14.17
C LEU A 173 -1.01 0.51 15.15
N GLY A 174 -0.11 -0.40 14.83
CA GLY A 174 0.22 -1.58 15.63
C GLY A 174 0.18 -2.86 14.81
N ASP A 175 0.29 -3.98 15.50
CA ASP A 175 0.22 -5.32 14.92
C ASP A 175 -1.18 -5.90 15.16
N PHE A 176 -1.78 -6.45 14.10
CA PHE A 176 -3.15 -6.95 14.15
C PHE A 176 -3.26 -8.36 13.63
N THR A 177 -4.00 -9.20 14.36
CA THR A 177 -4.36 -10.55 13.90
C THR A 177 -5.59 -10.52 13.00
N GLU A 178 -5.86 -11.64 12.32
CA GLU A 178 -7.05 -11.85 11.50
C GLU A 178 -8.35 -11.51 12.24
N THR A 179 -8.44 -11.86 13.53
CA THR A 179 -9.65 -11.58 14.31
C THR A 179 -9.74 -10.13 14.75
N GLN A 180 -8.62 -9.52 15.18
CA GLN A 180 -8.60 -8.14 15.67
C GLN A 180 -8.97 -7.14 14.57
N CYS A 181 -8.54 -7.41 13.32
CA CYS A 181 -8.76 -6.52 12.21
C CYS A 181 -10.25 -6.29 11.87
N LYS A 182 -11.13 -7.27 12.13
CA LYS A 182 -12.57 -7.20 11.82
C LYS A 182 -13.26 -6.00 12.46
N SER A 183 -12.74 -5.53 13.60
CA SER A 183 -13.23 -4.35 14.33
C SER A 183 -12.31 -3.12 14.22
N LEU A 184 -11.20 -3.22 13.49
CA LEU A 184 -10.22 -2.14 13.37
C LEU A 184 -10.83 -0.96 12.61
N SER A 185 -10.86 0.23 13.23
CA SER A 185 -11.30 1.44 12.56
C SER A 185 -10.16 2.07 11.76
N VAL A 186 -10.37 2.21 10.46
CA VAL A 186 -9.39 2.69 9.49
C VAL A 186 -9.93 3.97 8.86
N ARG A 187 -9.70 5.12 9.49
CA ARG A 187 -10.26 6.43 9.09
C ARG A 187 -9.19 7.50 8.82
N GLY A 188 -7.97 7.05 8.54
CA GLY A 188 -6.78 7.86 8.43
C GLY A 188 -6.04 8.05 9.77
N PRO A 189 -4.89 8.75 9.74
CA PRO A 189 -4.03 8.96 10.90
C PRO A 189 -4.74 9.76 11.99
N LYS A 190 -4.38 9.47 13.25
CA LYS A 190 -4.96 10.10 14.45
C LYS A 190 -3.98 11.04 15.13
N LYS A 191 -2.70 10.66 15.15
CA LYS A 191 -1.61 11.42 15.76
C LYS A 191 -0.94 12.32 14.73
N ALA A 192 -0.70 11.79 13.54
CA ALA A 192 -0.17 12.57 12.43
C ALA A 192 -1.29 13.25 11.64
N SER A 193 -0.95 14.30 10.90
CA SER A 193 -1.83 14.85 9.88
C SER A 193 -1.68 14.08 8.58
N PHE A 194 -2.75 14.08 7.77
CA PHE A 194 -2.64 13.68 6.37
C PHE A 194 -1.55 14.49 5.66
N GLY A 195 -0.78 13.85 4.79
CA GLY A 195 0.39 14.46 4.16
C GLY A 195 0.08 15.41 3.03
N SER A 196 0.98 16.38 2.82
CA SER A 196 0.96 17.28 1.66
C SER A 196 1.67 16.71 0.42
N GLY A 197 2.33 15.56 0.54
CA GLY A 197 2.94 14.81 -0.55
C GLY A 197 2.85 13.30 -0.31
N THR A 198 3.24 12.52 -1.31
CA THR A 198 3.12 11.06 -1.29
C THR A 198 4.51 10.44 -1.50
N LYS A 199 5.27 10.26 -0.42
CA LYS A 199 6.63 9.70 -0.47
C LYS A 199 6.66 8.29 0.11
N LEU A 200 6.96 7.28 -0.71
CA LEU A 200 6.85 5.87 -0.36
C LEU A 200 8.13 5.31 0.27
N THR A 201 9.28 5.88 -0.05
CA THR A 201 10.59 5.42 0.44
C THR A 201 10.66 5.27 1.97
N PRO A 202 10.12 6.20 2.78
CA PRO A 202 10.13 6.06 4.24
C PRO A 202 9.36 4.83 4.74
N ALA A 203 8.24 4.48 4.12
CA ALA A 203 7.43 3.33 4.50
C ALA A 203 8.10 2.01 4.12
N VAL A 204 8.69 1.92 2.93
CA VAL A 204 9.46 0.73 2.52
C VAL A 204 10.64 0.53 3.46
N ARG A 205 11.37 1.60 3.79
CA ARG A 205 12.50 1.55 4.72
C ARG A 205 12.06 1.13 6.13
N TYR A 206 10.94 1.66 6.62
CA TYR A 206 10.41 1.29 7.93
C TYR A 206 10.22 -0.23 8.06
N PHE A 207 9.58 -0.87 7.07
CA PHE A 207 9.36 -2.32 7.12
C PHE A 207 10.65 -3.11 6.93
N ALA A 208 11.50 -2.71 5.98
CA ALA A 208 12.79 -3.37 5.74
C ALA A 208 13.69 -3.33 6.99
N ASP A 209 13.70 -2.22 7.72
CA ASP A 209 14.49 -2.06 8.94
C ASP A 209 13.84 -2.76 10.15
N ARG A 210 12.51 -2.64 10.32
CA ARG A 210 11.76 -3.29 11.42
C ARG A 210 11.91 -4.81 11.40
N PHE A 211 11.88 -5.41 10.21
CA PHE A 211 11.90 -6.86 10.03
C PHE A 211 13.18 -7.35 9.38
N GLN A 212 14.30 -6.68 9.63
CA GLN A 212 15.60 -7.03 9.03
C GLN A 212 16.04 -8.48 9.33
N ASP A 213 15.65 -9.01 10.48
CA ASP A 213 16.03 -10.35 10.95
C ASP A 213 15.02 -11.42 10.50
N ALA A 214 13.89 -11.02 9.91
CA ALA A 214 12.87 -11.94 9.42
C ALA A 214 13.42 -12.75 8.24
N PRO A 215 13.21 -14.08 8.18
CA PRO A 215 13.63 -14.90 7.05
C PRO A 215 13.13 -14.37 5.71
N ARG A 216 11.91 -13.81 5.66
CA ARG A 216 11.32 -13.14 4.49
C ARG A 216 10.37 -12.02 4.92
N GLY A 217 10.24 -10.98 4.11
CA GLY A 217 9.31 -9.86 4.35
C GLY A 217 8.31 -9.65 3.22
N MET A 218 7.02 -9.51 3.53
CA MET A 218 5.96 -9.16 2.54
C MET A 218 5.27 -7.87 2.96
N TYR A 219 5.42 -6.82 2.14
CA TYR A 219 4.89 -5.50 2.47
C TYR A 219 3.94 -4.99 1.39
N VAL A 220 2.71 -4.68 1.79
CA VAL A 220 1.65 -4.20 0.92
C VAL A 220 1.45 -2.70 1.12
N PHE A 221 1.42 -1.92 0.05
CA PHE A 221 1.25 -0.47 0.08
C PHE A 221 -0.02 -0.11 -0.68
N LEU A 222 -1.04 0.43 0.00
CA LEU A 222 -2.27 0.92 -0.64
C LEU A 222 -2.12 2.42 -0.90
N THR A 223 -2.44 2.87 -2.11
CA THR A 223 -2.36 4.27 -2.54
C THR A 223 -3.37 4.57 -3.65
N ASP A 224 -3.65 5.84 -3.92
CA ASP A 224 -4.33 6.26 -5.15
C ASP A 224 -3.37 6.57 -6.31
N GLY A 225 -2.05 6.31 -6.15
CA GLY A 225 -1.16 5.93 -7.25
C GLY A 225 -0.11 6.94 -7.68
N ARG A 226 -0.08 8.17 -7.14
CA ARG A 226 0.99 9.14 -7.46
C ARG A 226 2.07 9.16 -6.37
N LEU A 227 3.33 9.00 -6.78
CA LEU A 227 4.51 9.07 -5.92
C LEU A 227 5.36 10.30 -6.25
N ASP A 228 5.69 11.09 -5.23
CA ASP A 228 6.52 12.29 -5.35
C ASP A 228 8.02 11.98 -5.21
N ASP A 229 8.39 10.79 -4.71
CA ASP A 229 9.76 10.36 -4.45
C ASP A 229 10.19 9.15 -5.29
N LEU A 230 9.60 8.96 -6.47
CA LEU A 230 9.84 7.80 -7.34
C LEU A 230 11.33 7.52 -7.58
N GLN A 231 12.13 8.56 -7.81
CA GLN A 231 13.58 8.41 -8.03
C GLN A 231 14.29 7.86 -6.79
N ASP A 232 13.97 8.37 -5.60
CA ASP A 232 14.56 7.92 -4.33
C ASP A 232 14.11 6.50 -4.00
N LEU A 233 12.85 6.18 -4.28
CA LEU A 233 12.30 4.85 -4.12
C LEU A 233 13.06 3.84 -4.99
N LYS A 234 13.24 4.13 -6.28
CA LYS A 234 13.99 3.28 -7.20
C LYS A 234 15.44 3.07 -6.75
N GLN A 235 16.10 4.14 -6.28
CA GLN A 235 17.46 4.03 -5.76
C GLN A 235 17.52 3.12 -4.52
N TYR A 236 16.59 3.31 -3.58
CA TYR A 236 16.53 2.53 -2.36
C TYR A 236 16.21 1.06 -2.63
N THR A 237 15.21 0.75 -3.45
CA THR A 237 14.83 -0.64 -3.79
C THR A 237 15.91 -1.34 -4.61
N THR A 238 16.60 -0.62 -5.51
CA THR A 238 17.78 -1.15 -6.22
C THR A 238 18.91 -1.51 -5.25
N GLN A 239 19.17 -0.64 -4.26
CA GLN A 239 20.17 -0.90 -3.24
C GLN A 239 19.78 -2.11 -2.37
N LEU A 240 18.52 -2.18 -1.94
CA LEU A 240 17.99 -3.30 -1.17
C LEU A 240 18.11 -4.62 -1.96
N ALA A 241 17.79 -4.62 -3.25
CA ALA A 241 17.95 -5.78 -4.12
C ALA A 241 19.40 -6.25 -4.21
N LYS A 242 20.37 -5.33 -4.35
CA LYS A 242 21.80 -5.66 -4.34
C LYS A 242 22.27 -6.22 -3.00
N GLU A 243 21.69 -5.77 -1.89
CA GLU A 243 22.00 -6.31 -0.56
C GLU A 243 21.44 -7.72 -0.37
N ILE A 244 20.25 -7.99 -0.91
CA ILE A 244 19.64 -9.33 -0.93
C ILE A 244 20.48 -10.27 -1.81
N GLU A 245 20.86 -9.84 -3.01
CA GLU A 245 21.71 -10.62 -3.92
C GLU A 245 23.07 -10.95 -3.29
N ALA A 246 23.63 -10.03 -2.50
CA ALA A 246 24.89 -10.23 -1.80
C ALA A 246 24.76 -10.98 -0.45
N GLY A 247 23.59 -11.51 -0.12
CA GLY A 247 23.35 -12.23 1.14
C GLY A 247 23.45 -11.38 2.41
N ARG A 248 23.43 -10.05 2.28
CA ARG A 248 23.50 -9.10 3.41
C ARG A 248 22.12 -8.75 3.98
N ARG A 249 21.06 -9.07 3.25
CA ARG A 249 19.66 -8.87 3.64
C ARG A 249 18.82 -10.08 3.25
N ASN A 250 17.80 -10.36 4.04
CA ASN A 250 16.83 -11.41 3.72
C ASN A 250 15.87 -10.96 2.60
N PRO A 251 15.28 -11.90 1.84
CA PRO A 251 14.36 -11.58 0.75
C PRO A 251 13.15 -10.75 1.20
N VAL A 252 12.82 -9.73 0.43
CA VAL A 252 11.64 -8.88 0.62
C VAL A 252 10.81 -8.84 -0.66
N LYS A 253 9.49 -8.93 -0.52
CA LYS A 253 8.51 -8.70 -1.58
C LYS A 253 7.66 -7.48 -1.23
N CYS A 254 7.68 -6.48 -2.08
CA CYS A 254 6.80 -5.33 -2.01
C CYS A 254 5.66 -5.48 -3.02
N VAL A 255 4.45 -5.09 -2.63
CA VAL A 255 3.27 -5.04 -3.49
C VAL A 255 2.64 -3.66 -3.35
N LEU A 256 2.55 -2.92 -4.45
CA LEU A 256 1.91 -1.60 -4.50
C LEU A 256 0.53 -1.74 -5.16
N ILE A 257 -0.51 -1.29 -4.47
CA ILE A 257 -1.91 -1.45 -4.89
C ILE A 257 -2.53 -0.07 -5.05
N GLY A 258 -2.83 0.28 -6.29
CA GLY A 258 -3.63 1.45 -6.65
C GLY A 258 -5.11 1.23 -6.33
N VAL A 259 -5.75 2.19 -5.67
CA VAL A 259 -7.19 2.22 -5.40
C VAL A 259 -7.82 3.50 -5.93
N GLY A 260 -9.02 3.38 -6.51
CA GLY A 260 -9.77 4.50 -7.06
C GLY A 260 -9.43 4.82 -8.52
N ASP A 261 -9.87 6.00 -8.97
CA ASP A 261 -9.89 6.36 -10.40
C ASP A 261 -8.68 7.21 -10.85
N SER A 262 -7.79 7.59 -9.93
CA SER A 262 -6.68 8.53 -10.18
C SER A 262 -5.31 7.86 -10.18
N ILE A 263 -5.25 6.57 -10.53
CA ILE A 263 -4.04 5.76 -10.45
C ILE A 263 -2.99 6.27 -11.44
N GLY A 264 -1.80 6.60 -10.95
CA GLY A 264 -0.63 6.89 -11.77
C GLY A 264 -0.05 5.62 -12.41
N GLU A 265 -0.77 5.04 -13.37
CA GLU A 265 -0.43 3.76 -14.01
C GLU A 265 1.03 3.71 -14.50
N ASP A 266 1.52 4.77 -15.15
CA ASP A 266 2.90 4.88 -15.64
C ASP A 266 3.96 4.63 -14.55
N GLN A 267 3.74 5.16 -13.34
CA GLN A 267 4.69 4.99 -12.23
C GLN A 267 4.62 3.59 -11.62
N LEU A 268 3.44 2.96 -11.64
CA LEU A 268 3.29 1.58 -11.19
C LEU A 268 3.96 0.61 -12.17
N GLU A 269 3.82 0.85 -13.48
CA GLU A 269 4.51 0.07 -14.52
C GLU A 269 6.03 0.23 -14.45
N GLU A 270 6.54 1.42 -14.12
CA GLU A 270 7.99 1.63 -13.96
C GLU A 270 8.59 0.90 -12.73
N LEU A 271 7.75 0.54 -11.76
CA LEU A 271 8.14 -0.14 -10.52
C LEU A 271 8.02 -1.67 -10.55
N ASP A 272 7.20 -2.25 -11.43
CA ASP A 272 7.08 -3.72 -11.60
C ASP A 272 8.24 -4.33 -12.41
#